data_AF-R8WWZ2-F1
#
_entry.id   AF-R8WWZ2-F1
#
_cell.length_a   1.000
_cell.length_b   1.000
_cell.length_c   1.000
_cell.angle_alpha   90.00
_cell.angle_beta   90.00
_cell.angle_gamma   90.00
#
_symmetry.space_group_name_H-M   'P 1'
#
loop_
_entity.id
_entity.type
_entity.pdbx_description
1 polymer ?
#
loop_
_entity_poly.entity_id
_entity_poly.type
_entity_poly.pdbx_seq_one_letter_code
_entity_poly.pdbx_strand_id
1 'polypeptide(L)'
;MNDSDGYVYILKNDAYQDNLFKIGFTKNMPEHRAKQLFNGVTGVPLPFDVVMACKVGNYREAEKNIHLRLKPYRVNHRREFFELPIEICSKVVLDECNKINARLNFNCINPIILVEKKEIAIEIEKYHESNFLISMKDILMQEKYNSKLNSEQKDRIEILMLVLAEVFPNDLVGWYDGFMKDHDPEKEIQIWESLVKAFCKAKRYYEFNAYKQEVFNSLLLRTINDKSFVMKAMASSEVPHDLLSRILDCYDLKPTPLVVITANGIKMDARLHIHK
;
A
#
# COMPACT_ATOMS: atom_id res chain seq x y z
N MET A 1 33.34 8.36 -8.27
CA MET A 1 33.37 6.97 -8.75
C MET A 1 33.18 6.01 -7.59
N ASN A 2 31.96 5.56 -7.35
CA ASN A 2 31.74 4.18 -6.88
C ASN A 2 30.35 3.67 -7.28
N ASP A 3 29.90 4.17 -8.43
CA ASP A 3 28.67 3.83 -9.13
C ASP A 3 28.89 2.48 -9.80
N SER A 4 28.97 1.43 -8.97
CA SER A 4 28.98 0.07 -9.44
C SER A 4 27.57 -0.29 -9.87
N ASP A 5 27.43 -0.69 -11.12
CA ASP A 5 26.21 -1.27 -11.66
C ASP A 5 25.89 -2.61 -10.99
N GLY A 6 24.65 -3.06 -11.19
CA GLY A 6 24.17 -4.31 -10.61
C GLY A 6 22.68 -4.47 -10.87
N TYR A 7 22.03 -5.23 -9.99
CA TYR A 7 20.63 -5.58 -10.11
C TYR A 7 19.92 -5.29 -8.79
N VAL A 8 18.70 -4.76 -8.86
CA VAL A 8 17.70 -4.86 -7.79
C VAL A 8 16.72 -5.96 -8.19
N TYR A 9 16.35 -6.82 -7.25
CA TYR A 9 15.43 -7.94 -7.47
C TYR A 9 14.26 -7.93 -6.49
N ILE A 10 13.22 -8.68 -6.86
CA ILE A 10 12.11 -9.11 -6.01
C ILE A 10 12.17 -10.63 -5.91
N LEU A 11 12.23 -11.19 -4.71
CA LEU A 11 12.20 -12.63 -4.46
C LEU A 11 10.92 -13.08 -3.74
N LYS A 12 10.35 -14.20 -4.17
CA LYS A 12 9.31 -14.96 -3.45
C LYS A 12 9.94 -16.16 -2.72
N ASN A 13 9.26 -16.66 -1.69
CA ASN A 13 9.55 -17.94 -1.04
C ASN A 13 8.22 -18.64 -0.76
N ASP A 14 8.01 -19.85 -1.26
CA ASP A 14 6.70 -20.52 -1.20
C ASP A 14 6.32 -21.06 0.21
N ALA A 15 7.22 -20.95 1.19
CA ALA A 15 6.91 -21.21 2.60
C ALA A 15 6.70 -19.92 3.42
N TYR A 16 6.62 -18.75 2.76
CA TYR A 16 6.18 -17.49 3.37
C TYR A 16 4.75 -17.15 2.91
N GLN A 17 4.15 -16.14 3.55
CA GLN A 17 2.80 -15.68 3.22
C GLN A 17 2.73 -15.11 1.80
N ASP A 18 1.58 -15.28 1.14
CA ASP A 18 1.32 -14.61 -0.14
C ASP A 18 1.45 -13.09 0.00
N ASN A 19 1.97 -12.45 -1.04
CA ASN A 19 2.34 -11.03 -1.08
C ASN A 19 3.50 -10.60 -0.14
N LEU A 20 4.22 -11.53 0.51
CA LEU A 20 5.43 -11.24 1.28
C LEU A 20 6.70 -11.42 0.44
N PHE A 21 7.25 -10.32 -0.07
CA PHE A 21 8.42 -10.34 -0.96
C PHE A 21 9.68 -9.81 -0.29
N LYS A 22 10.84 -10.39 -0.66
CA LYS A 22 12.15 -9.80 -0.35
C LYS A 22 12.60 -8.90 -1.49
N ILE A 23 12.95 -7.65 -1.19
CA ILE A 23 13.49 -6.70 -2.17
C ILE A 23 14.91 -6.31 -1.79
N GLY A 24 15.87 -6.40 -2.71
CA GLY A 24 17.25 -5.95 -2.45
C GLY A 24 18.20 -6.10 -3.64
N PHE A 25 19.49 -5.80 -3.43
CA PHE A 25 20.48 -5.78 -4.52
C PHE A 25 21.43 -6.99 -4.63
N THR A 26 22.11 -7.04 -5.77
CA THR A 26 23.31 -7.87 -6.05
C THR A 26 24.17 -7.24 -7.16
N LYS A 27 25.48 -7.52 -7.16
CA LYS A 27 26.37 -7.26 -8.32
C LYS A 27 26.30 -8.37 -9.37
N ASN A 28 26.20 -9.62 -8.91
CA ASN A 28 26.11 -10.83 -9.73
C ASN A 28 24.65 -11.09 -10.12
N MET A 29 24.38 -12.06 -10.99
CA MET A 29 23.01 -12.45 -11.37
C MET A 29 22.09 -12.73 -10.15
N PRO A 30 20.82 -12.26 -10.14
CA PRO A 30 19.86 -12.44 -9.03
C PRO A 30 19.72 -13.88 -8.52
N GLU A 31 19.73 -14.86 -9.42
CA GLU A 31 19.56 -16.29 -9.17
C GLU A 31 20.72 -16.84 -8.32
N HIS A 32 21.94 -16.33 -8.51
CA HIS A 32 23.07 -16.66 -7.65
C HIS A 32 22.88 -16.09 -6.23
N ARG A 33 22.32 -14.87 -6.11
CA ARG A 33 22.03 -14.26 -4.82
C ARG A 33 20.88 -14.97 -4.09
N ALA A 34 19.83 -15.38 -4.81
CA ALA A 34 18.73 -16.18 -4.27
C ALA A 34 19.24 -17.53 -3.70
N LYS A 35 20.06 -18.26 -4.47
CA LYS A 35 20.73 -19.50 -4.02
C LYS A 35 21.66 -19.27 -2.83
N GLN A 36 22.41 -18.16 -2.81
CA GLN A 36 23.27 -17.79 -1.67
C GLN A 36 22.46 -17.48 -0.41
N LEU A 37 21.31 -16.82 -0.53
CA LEU A 37 20.45 -16.46 0.60
C LEU A 37 19.78 -17.70 1.23
N PHE A 38 19.42 -18.70 0.42
CA PHE A 38 18.94 -19.99 0.91
C PHE A 38 20.07 -20.80 1.56
N ASN A 39 21.13 -21.12 0.82
CA ASN A 39 22.22 -21.98 1.30
C ASN A 39 23.00 -21.38 2.50
N GLY A 40 23.05 -20.05 2.61
CA GLY A 40 23.84 -19.35 3.62
C GLY A 40 23.11 -19.01 4.92
N VAL A 41 21.81 -19.32 5.04
CA VAL A 41 21.00 -18.93 6.21
C VAL A 41 20.06 -20.07 6.61
N THR A 42 20.40 -20.78 7.69
CA THR A 42 19.64 -21.93 8.23
C THR A 42 18.20 -21.63 8.67
N GLY A 43 17.81 -20.36 8.73
CA GLY A 43 16.44 -19.90 9.02
C GLY A 43 15.59 -19.60 7.78
N VAL A 44 15.99 -20.06 6.58
CA VAL A 44 15.20 -19.94 5.34
C VAL A 44 14.63 -21.32 4.98
N PRO A 45 13.30 -21.52 4.99
CA PRO A 45 12.68 -22.85 4.92
C PRO A 45 12.70 -23.50 3.52
N LEU A 46 12.50 -22.72 2.45
CA LEU A 46 12.54 -23.16 1.06
C LEU A 46 13.45 -22.25 0.22
N PRO A 47 13.83 -22.62 -1.02
CA PRO A 47 14.52 -21.73 -1.94
C PRO A 47 13.78 -20.40 -2.18
N PHE A 48 14.52 -19.42 -2.71
CA PHE A 48 13.95 -18.17 -3.21
C PHE A 48 13.87 -18.19 -4.74
N ASP A 49 12.71 -17.81 -5.28
CA ASP A 49 12.52 -17.59 -6.71
C ASP A 49 12.67 -16.09 -7.03
N VAL A 50 13.26 -15.78 -8.19
CA VAL A 50 13.39 -14.40 -8.69
C VAL A 50 12.13 -14.07 -9.48
N VAL A 51 11.29 -13.19 -8.95
CA VAL A 51 10.02 -12.79 -9.60
C VAL A 51 10.23 -11.61 -10.56
N MET A 52 11.19 -10.74 -10.25
CA MET A 52 11.59 -9.63 -11.11
C MET A 52 13.06 -9.28 -10.83
N ALA A 53 13.76 -8.79 -11.85
CA ALA A 53 15.02 -8.09 -11.66
C ALA A 53 15.17 -6.92 -12.66
N CYS A 54 15.71 -5.81 -12.17
CA CYS A 54 16.05 -4.64 -12.97
C CYS A 54 17.56 -4.37 -12.87
N LYS A 55 18.23 -4.19 -14.02
CA LYS A 55 19.60 -3.70 -14.08
C LYS A 55 19.60 -2.20 -13.77
N VAL A 56 20.55 -1.74 -12.96
CA VAL A 56 20.65 -0.33 -12.60
C VAL A 56 22.11 0.11 -12.42
N GLY A 57 22.44 1.31 -12.87
CA GLY A 57 23.79 1.88 -12.81
C GLY A 57 24.29 2.20 -11.39
N ASN A 58 23.38 2.35 -10.42
CA ASN A 58 23.72 2.45 -9.00
C ASN A 58 22.68 1.69 -8.15
N TYR A 59 22.94 0.41 -7.88
CA TYR A 59 22.00 -0.46 -7.15
C TYR A 59 21.83 -0.08 -5.66
N ARG A 60 22.78 0.67 -5.08
CA ARG A 60 22.74 1.08 -3.66
C ARG A 60 21.77 2.22 -3.46
N GLU A 61 21.79 3.19 -4.37
CA GLU A 61 20.82 4.27 -4.40
C GLU A 61 19.42 3.72 -4.71
N ALA A 62 19.31 2.84 -5.72
CA ALA A 62 18.05 2.20 -6.08
C ALA A 62 17.41 1.43 -4.89
N GLU A 63 18.14 0.51 -4.26
CA GLU A 63 17.63 -0.22 -3.09
C GLU A 63 17.22 0.73 -1.97
N LYS A 64 18.04 1.73 -1.64
CA LYS A 64 17.74 2.72 -0.59
C LYS A 64 16.44 3.49 -0.88
N ASN A 65 16.27 3.97 -2.10
CA ASN A 65 15.10 4.76 -2.50
C ASN A 65 13.82 3.88 -2.53
N ILE A 66 13.92 2.65 -3.04
CA ILE A 66 12.83 1.66 -3.04
C ILE A 66 12.45 1.27 -1.60
N HIS A 67 13.42 1.03 -0.73
CA HIS A 67 13.21 0.72 0.69
C HIS A 67 12.63 1.89 1.48
N LEU A 68 12.80 3.14 1.02
CA LEU A 68 12.16 4.33 1.58
C LEU A 68 10.70 4.44 1.09
N ARG A 69 10.46 4.36 -0.22
CA ARG A 69 9.10 4.36 -0.82
C ARG A 69 8.22 3.23 -0.26
N LEU A 70 8.80 2.06 0.01
CA LEU A 70 8.10 0.88 0.56
C LEU A 70 8.20 0.74 2.10
N LYS A 71 8.76 1.73 2.80
CA LYS A 71 8.96 1.72 4.27
C LYS A 71 7.70 1.36 5.09
N PRO A 72 6.46 1.82 4.77
CA PRO A 72 5.28 1.45 5.54
C PRO A 72 4.97 -0.05 5.49
N TYR A 73 5.12 -0.65 4.30
CA TYR A 73 4.83 -2.06 4.00
C TYR A 73 5.90 -3.03 4.51
N ARG A 74 7.01 -2.51 5.05
CA ARG A 74 8.11 -3.29 5.61
C ARG A 74 7.63 -4.05 6.86
N VAL A 75 7.77 -5.37 6.87
CA VAL A 75 7.28 -6.23 7.97
C VAL A 75 8.18 -6.15 9.20
N ASN A 76 9.49 -6.03 9.00
CA ASN A 76 10.46 -5.88 10.08
C ASN A 76 11.52 -4.84 9.69
N HIS A 77 11.68 -3.81 10.52
CA HIS A 77 12.57 -2.67 10.24
C HIS A 77 14.06 -3.02 10.13
N ARG A 78 14.49 -4.23 10.55
CA ARG A 78 15.86 -4.75 10.40
C ARG A 78 16.02 -5.75 9.24
N ARG A 79 14.95 -6.02 8.47
CA ARG A 79 14.93 -7.02 7.39
C ARG A 79 14.31 -6.41 6.13
N GLU A 80 14.54 -7.04 4.99
CA GLU A 80 14.28 -6.44 3.67
C GLU A 80 13.05 -7.09 3.02
N PHE A 81 12.00 -7.27 3.84
CA PHE A 81 10.74 -7.94 3.48
C PHE A 81 9.57 -6.98 3.58
N PHE A 82 8.71 -7.02 2.55
CA PHE A 82 7.62 -6.08 2.33
C PHE A 82 6.34 -6.84 1.98
N GLU A 83 5.21 -6.44 2.58
CA GLU A 83 3.89 -7.10 2.47
C GLU A 83 2.95 -6.23 1.62
N LEU A 84 2.94 -6.48 0.30
CA LEU A 84 2.12 -5.77 -0.69
C LEU A 84 2.09 -6.55 -2.03
N PRO A 85 1.12 -6.29 -2.94
CA PRO A 85 1.01 -7.04 -4.20
C PRO A 85 2.26 -6.95 -5.08
N ILE A 86 2.52 -8.00 -5.86
CA ILE A 86 3.74 -8.13 -6.68
C ILE A 86 3.82 -7.08 -7.78
N GLU A 87 2.69 -6.68 -8.32
CA GLU A 87 2.53 -5.66 -9.36
C GLU A 87 3.06 -4.31 -8.85
N ILE A 88 2.74 -3.99 -7.59
CA ILE A 88 3.14 -2.75 -6.92
C ILE A 88 4.63 -2.78 -6.55
N CYS A 89 5.12 -3.92 -6.04
CA CYS A 89 6.56 -4.12 -5.86
C CYS A 89 7.31 -3.91 -7.18
N SER A 90 6.79 -4.50 -8.26
CA SER A 90 7.41 -4.52 -9.58
C SER A 90 7.45 -3.14 -10.20
N LYS A 91 6.33 -2.40 -10.16
CA LYS A 91 6.30 -1.00 -10.62
C LYS A 91 7.28 -0.13 -9.82
N VAL A 92 7.25 -0.15 -8.50
CA VAL A 92 8.15 0.71 -7.68
C VAL A 92 9.64 0.39 -7.93
N VAL A 93 10.00 -0.89 -8.11
CA VAL A 93 11.36 -1.31 -8.47
C VAL A 93 11.74 -0.85 -9.88
N LEU A 94 10.84 -1.02 -10.87
CA LEU A 94 11.05 -0.64 -12.26
C LEU A 94 11.21 0.89 -12.42
N ASP A 95 10.29 1.66 -11.84
CA ASP A 95 10.27 3.12 -11.89
C ASP A 95 11.57 3.70 -11.35
N GLU A 96 12.00 3.27 -10.15
CA GLU A 96 13.19 3.83 -9.50
C GLU A 96 14.49 3.41 -10.22
N CYS A 97 14.57 2.17 -10.73
CA CYS A 97 15.71 1.75 -11.54
C CYS A 97 15.79 2.54 -12.85
N ASN A 98 14.67 2.75 -13.54
CA ASN A 98 14.62 3.48 -14.80
C ASN A 98 14.90 4.98 -14.60
N LYS A 99 14.39 5.59 -13.54
CA LYS A 99 14.67 6.97 -13.09
C LYS A 99 16.15 7.19 -12.80
N ILE A 100 16.81 6.26 -12.11
CA ILE A 100 18.27 6.30 -11.88
C ILE A 100 19.05 6.08 -13.19
N ASN A 101 18.64 5.14 -14.03
CA ASN A 101 19.31 4.85 -15.29
C ASN A 101 19.23 6.03 -16.27
N ALA A 102 18.08 6.68 -16.40
CA ALA A 102 17.92 7.89 -17.20
C ALA A 102 18.82 9.03 -16.67
N ARG A 103 18.86 9.24 -15.35
CA ARG A 103 19.74 10.24 -14.71
C ARG A 103 21.23 9.96 -14.92
N LEU A 104 21.62 8.71 -15.10
CA LEU A 104 23.01 8.27 -15.33
C LEU A 104 23.37 8.02 -16.80
N ASN A 105 22.42 8.19 -17.75
CA ASN A 105 22.54 7.73 -19.14
C ASN A 105 22.94 6.24 -19.27
N PHE A 106 22.50 5.41 -18.32
CA PHE A 106 22.85 3.99 -18.24
C PHE A 106 21.89 3.14 -19.10
N ASN A 107 22.28 2.91 -20.36
CA ASN A 107 21.47 2.18 -21.33
C ASN A 107 21.33 0.69 -20.96
N CYS A 108 20.12 0.28 -20.57
CA CYS A 108 19.73 -1.12 -20.36
C CYS A 108 18.22 -1.29 -20.54
N ILE A 109 17.74 -2.53 -20.62
CA ILE A 109 16.32 -2.87 -20.74
C ILE A 109 15.85 -3.48 -19.42
N ASN A 110 14.72 -3.00 -18.90
CA ASN A 110 14.12 -3.44 -17.64
C ASN A 110 12.60 -3.68 -17.81
N PRO A 111 12.01 -4.65 -17.09
CA PRO A 111 12.69 -5.70 -16.34
C PRO A 111 13.50 -6.64 -17.25
N ILE A 112 14.45 -7.34 -16.67
CA ILE A 112 15.07 -8.49 -17.32
C ILE A 112 14.02 -9.61 -17.29
N ILE A 113 13.57 -10.04 -18.47
CA ILE A 113 12.44 -10.97 -18.61
C ILE A 113 12.83 -12.34 -18.06
N LEU A 114 12.15 -12.76 -16.99
CA LEU A 114 12.28 -14.07 -16.35
C LEU A 114 10.90 -14.77 -16.28
N VAL A 115 10.27 -14.90 -17.45
CA VAL A 115 8.95 -15.55 -17.71
C VAL A 115 7.73 -14.75 -17.22
N GLU A 116 6.67 -14.78 -18.03
CA GLU A 116 5.46 -13.94 -17.88
C GLU A 116 4.38 -14.55 -16.95
N LYS A 117 3.49 -13.68 -16.44
CA LYS A 117 2.09 -14.03 -16.12
C LYS A 117 1.16 -12.83 -16.32
N LYS A 118 -0.13 -13.11 -16.56
CA LYS A 118 -1.14 -12.15 -17.07
C LYS A 118 -1.87 -11.36 -15.98
N GLU A 119 -2.27 -10.15 -16.34
CA GLU A 119 -3.23 -9.28 -15.63
C GLU A 119 -4.70 -9.66 -15.92
N ILE A 120 -5.63 -9.19 -15.07
CA ILE A 120 -7.10 -9.22 -15.24
C ILE A 120 -7.66 -7.90 -14.70
N ALA A 121 -8.69 -7.33 -15.34
CA ALA A 121 -9.34 -6.07 -14.94
C ALA A 121 -10.87 -6.19 -14.87
N ILE A 122 -11.52 -5.44 -13.96
CA ILE A 122 -12.99 -5.35 -13.78
C ILE A 122 -13.33 -3.93 -13.26
N GLU A 123 -14.44 -3.35 -13.71
CA GLU A 123 -15.02 -2.06 -13.26
C GLU A 123 -16.44 -2.25 -12.68
N ILE A 124 -16.93 -1.30 -11.85
CA ILE A 124 -18.34 -0.81 -11.74
C ILE A 124 -18.48 0.21 -10.58
N GLU A 125 -19.59 0.97 -10.54
CA GLU A 125 -19.73 2.26 -9.86
C GLU A 125 -20.37 2.24 -8.43
N LYS A 126 -20.53 3.45 -7.87
CA LYS A 126 -20.93 3.80 -6.49
C LYS A 126 -22.44 3.72 -6.25
N TYR A 127 -22.87 3.62 -4.99
CA TYR A 127 -23.74 4.62 -4.35
C TYR A 127 -23.78 4.44 -2.81
N HIS A 128 -24.59 5.26 -2.13
CA HIS A 128 -24.71 5.45 -0.68
C HIS A 128 -26.10 6.13 -0.44
N GLU A 129 -26.63 6.61 0.71
CA GLU A 129 -26.30 6.83 2.15
C GLU A 129 -27.61 7.36 2.82
N SER A 130 -27.83 7.69 4.11
CA SER A 130 -27.13 7.75 5.42
C SER A 130 -28.15 8.10 6.54
N ASN A 131 -27.84 7.96 7.84
CA ASN A 131 -27.90 9.01 8.90
C ASN A 131 -27.61 8.39 10.31
N PHE A 132 -27.14 9.08 11.36
CA PHE A 132 -26.45 10.37 11.45
C PHE A 132 -25.45 10.37 12.64
N LEU A 133 -24.12 10.25 12.54
CA LEU A 133 -23.27 9.69 11.48
C LEU A 133 -23.09 10.52 10.20
N ILE A 134 -21.86 10.99 9.96
CA ILE A 134 -21.53 11.74 8.75
C ILE A 134 -21.53 10.81 7.54
N SER A 135 -22.53 11.03 6.69
CA SER A 135 -22.61 10.62 5.28
C SER A 135 -21.35 11.08 4.53
N MET A 136 -20.67 10.24 3.74
CA MET A 136 -19.57 10.74 2.90
C MET A 136 -20.07 11.76 1.86
N LYS A 137 -21.34 11.68 1.43
CA LYS A 137 -22.00 12.73 0.62
C LYS A 137 -22.06 14.10 1.32
N ASP A 138 -22.16 14.13 2.65
CA ASP A 138 -22.31 15.37 3.42
C ASP A 138 -20.93 15.99 3.76
N ILE A 139 -19.84 15.28 3.46
CA ILE A 139 -18.48 15.82 3.53
C ILE A 139 -18.25 16.69 2.28
N LEU A 140 -18.48 17.99 2.44
CA LEU A 140 -18.10 18.98 1.43
C LEU A 140 -16.57 19.07 1.34
N MET A 141 -16.03 18.82 0.15
CA MET A 141 -14.65 19.14 -0.22
C MET A 141 -14.34 20.61 0.10
N GLN A 142 -13.23 20.89 0.79
CA GLN A 142 -12.77 22.29 0.93
C GLN A 142 -12.35 22.83 -0.44
N GLU A 143 -12.79 24.03 -0.81
CA GLU A 143 -12.39 24.69 -2.06
C GLU A 143 -10.93 25.16 -2.07
N LYS A 144 -10.29 25.23 -0.89
CA LYS A 144 -8.97 25.83 -0.70
C LYS A 144 -7.92 24.78 -0.39
N TYR A 145 -6.80 24.85 -1.09
CA TYR A 145 -5.60 24.13 -0.69
C TYR A 145 -5.05 24.70 0.62
N ASN A 146 -4.88 23.85 1.62
CA ASN A 146 -4.25 24.19 2.89
C ASN A 146 -2.73 23.91 2.87
N SER A 147 -2.23 23.17 1.87
CA SER A 147 -0.86 22.67 1.83
C SER A 147 -0.30 22.54 0.39
N LYS A 148 0.93 22.01 0.27
CA LYS A 148 1.54 21.57 -1.00
C LYS A 148 2.29 20.26 -0.77
N LEU A 149 2.02 19.26 -1.60
CA LEU A 149 2.67 17.95 -1.50
C LEU A 149 4.11 17.98 -2.05
N ASN A 150 5.05 17.46 -1.26
CA ASN A 150 6.43 17.22 -1.70
C ASN A 150 6.55 15.94 -2.55
N SER A 151 7.73 15.67 -3.13
CA SER A 151 7.93 14.51 -4.01
C SER A 151 7.81 13.15 -3.30
N GLU A 152 8.31 13.02 -2.06
CA GLU A 152 8.19 11.77 -1.29
C GLU A 152 6.73 11.47 -0.92
N GLN A 153 5.95 12.51 -0.59
CA GLN A 153 4.51 12.40 -0.38
C GLN A 153 3.77 11.97 -1.65
N LYS A 154 4.13 12.54 -2.82
CA LYS A 154 3.55 12.11 -4.10
C LYS A 154 3.89 10.66 -4.45
N ASP A 155 5.15 10.27 -4.31
CA ASP A 155 5.62 8.89 -4.51
C ASP A 155 4.88 7.89 -3.59
N ARG A 156 4.49 8.31 -2.36
CA ARG A 156 3.69 7.51 -1.41
C ARG A 156 2.21 7.46 -1.78
N ILE A 157 1.62 8.59 -2.15
CA ILE A 157 0.20 8.70 -2.58
C ILE A 157 -0.06 7.86 -3.82
N GLU A 158 0.87 7.83 -4.79
CA GLU A 158 0.73 6.96 -5.96
C GLU A 158 0.65 5.48 -5.55
N ILE A 159 1.45 5.04 -4.57
CA ILE A 159 1.40 3.66 -4.06
C ILE A 159 0.06 3.38 -3.36
N LEU A 160 -0.48 4.34 -2.58
CA LEU A 160 -1.81 4.20 -1.97
C LEU A 160 -2.91 4.01 -3.02
N MET A 161 -2.93 4.87 -4.05
CA MET A 161 -3.86 4.78 -5.17
C MET A 161 -3.75 3.44 -5.89
N LEU A 162 -2.54 3.01 -6.25
CA LEU A 162 -2.33 1.78 -7.03
C LEU A 162 -2.74 0.51 -6.27
N VAL A 163 -2.51 0.43 -4.94
CA VAL A 163 -2.97 -0.73 -4.13
C VAL A 163 -4.49 -0.74 -3.96
N LEU A 164 -5.14 0.43 -3.98
CA LEU A 164 -6.59 0.59 -3.79
C LEU A 164 -7.39 0.74 -5.09
N ALA A 165 -6.76 0.77 -6.27
CA ALA A 165 -7.42 0.96 -7.56
C ALA A 165 -8.52 -0.08 -7.87
N GLU A 166 -8.50 -1.23 -7.18
CA GLU A 166 -9.52 -2.27 -7.22
C GLU A 166 -10.83 -1.97 -6.44
N VAL A 167 -10.83 -0.96 -5.57
CA VAL A 167 -11.87 -0.67 -4.55
C VAL A 167 -12.08 0.84 -4.29
N PHE A 168 -11.30 1.70 -4.92
CA PHE A 168 -11.31 3.16 -4.75
C PHE A 168 -10.83 3.84 -6.05
N PRO A 169 -11.27 5.06 -6.39
CA PRO A 169 -10.93 5.71 -7.65
C PRO A 169 -9.41 5.79 -7.95
N ASN A 170 -9.04 5.31 -9.14
CA ASN A 170 -7.68 5.36 -9.69
C ASN A 170 -7.38 6.71 -10.37
N ASP A 171 -7.67 7.82 -9.67
CA ASP A 171 -7.47 9.19 -10.15
C ASP A 171 -6.38 9.92 -9.34
N LEU A 172 -5.16 9.89 -9.86
CA LEU A 172 -4.00 10.51 -9.20
C LEU A 172 -4.16 12.03 -9.01
N VAL A 173 -4.98 12.70 -9.84
CA VAL A 173 -5.24 14.14 -9.72
C VAL A 173 -6.18 14.39 -8.55
N GLY A 174 -7.28 13.66 -8.44
CA GLY A 174 -8.20 13.69 -7.30
C GLY A 174 -7.54 13.29 -5.97
N TRP A 175 -6.65 12.28 -5.99
CA TRP A 175 -5.84 11.90 -4.82
C TRP A 175 -4.90 13.03 -4.36
N TYR A 176 -4.21 13.71 -5.28
CA TYR A 176 -3.38 14.87 -4.92
C TYR A 176 -4.22 16.08 -4.49
N ASP A 177 -5.34 16.35 -5.15
CA ASP A 177 -6.27 17.44 -4.82
C ASP A 177 -6.82 17.31 -3.39
N GLY A 178 -7.30 16.12 -3.01
CA GLY A 178 -7.75 15.80 -1.65
C GLY A 178 -6.66 16.07 -0.61
N PHE A 179 -5.49 15.45 -0.74
CA PHE A 179 -4.41 15.64 0.23
C PHE A 179 -3.85 17.08 0.24
N MET A 180 -3.95 17.87 -0.83
CA MET A 180 -3.59 19.30 -0.79
C MET A 180 -4.62 20.17 -0.05
N LYS A 181 -5.85 19.68 0.14
CA LYS A 181 -6.90 20.31 0.94
C LYS A 181 -6.82 19.95 2.43
N ASP A 182 -6.13 18.89 2.80
CA ASP A 182 -5.89 18.55 4.21
C ASP A 182 -4.99 19.55 4.94
N HIS A 183 -5.28 19.78 6.23
CA HIS A 183 -4.49 20.65 7.10
C HIS A 183 -3.13 20.05 7.49
N ASP A 184 -3.03 18.73 7.59
CA ASP A 184 -1.78 17.98 7.80
C ASP A 184 -1.76 16.75 6.88
N PRO A 185 -1.33 16.91 5.61
CA PRO A 185 -1.32 15.82 4.64
C PRO A 185 -0.38 14.69 5.05
N GLU A 186 0.67 14.98 5.82
CA GLU A 186 1.63 13.96 6.25
C GLU A 186 0.98 12.99 7.25
N LYS A 187 0.24 13.52 8.21
CA LYS A 187 -0.57 12.72 9.13
C LYS A 187 -1.63 11.91 8.40
N GLU A 188 -2.37 12.51 7.46
CA GLU A 188 -3.41 11.76 6.74
C GLU A 188 -2.82 10.68 5.83
N ILE A 189 -1.72 10.95 5.11
CA ILE A 189 -0.99 9.92 4.33
C ILE A 189 -0.60 8.73 5.24
N GLN A 190 -0.11 8.97 6.47
CA GLN A 190 0.24 7.90 7.41
C GLN A 190 -0.97 7.08 7.89
N ILE A 191 -2.15 7.69 8.00
CA ILE A 191 -3.41 6.99 8.30
C ILE A 191 -3.82 6.11 7.11
N TRP A 192 -3.74 6.63 5.87
CA TRP A 192 -4.00 5.86 4.67
C TRP A 192 -2.96 4.74 4.44
N GLU A 193 -1.67 4.96 4.70
CA GLU A 193 -0.63 3.91 4.66
C GLU A 193 -0.93 2.78 5.65
N SER A 194 -1.50 3.11 6.81
CA SER A 194 -1.91 2.13 7.82
C SER A 194 -3.17 1.36 7.41
N LEU A 195 -4.12 2.03 6.71
CA LEU A 195 -5.29 1.40 6.08
C LEU A 195 -4.83 0.41 5.00
N VAL A 196 -3.99 0.86 4.06
CA VAL A 196 -3.49 0.04 2.95
C VAL A 196 -2.65 -1.13 3.45
N LYS A 197 -1.83 -0.95 4.50
CA LYS A 197 -1.14 -2.06 5.17
C LYS A 197 -2.10 -3.08 5.77
N ALA A 198 -3.19 -2.64 6.41
CA ALA A 198 -4.23 -3.52 6.93
C ALA A 198 -4.99 -4.26 5.81
N PHE A 199 -5.20 -3.59 4.67
CA PHE A 199 -5.83 -4.16 3.47
C PHE A 199 -4.95 -5.23 2.82
N CYS A 200 -3.64 -4.97 2.68
CA CYS A 200 -2.65 -5.97 2.25
C CYS A 200 -2.67 -7.21 3.16
N LYS A 201 -2.58 -7.02 4.49
CA LYS A 201 -2.70 -8.12 5.47
C LYS A 201 -4.01 -8.90 5.32
N ALA A 202 -5.11 -8.24 4.96
CA ALA A 202 -6.41 -8.89 4.78
C ALA A 202 -6.46 -9.80 3.53
N LYS A 203 -5.63 -9.55 2.50
CA LYS A 203 -5.54 -10.41 1.29
C LYS A 203 -5.12 -11.86 1.58
N ARG A 204 -4.63 -12.18 2.79
CA ARG A 204 -4.29 -13.56 3.23
C ARG A 204 -5.49 -14.43 3.59
N TYR A 205 -6.69 -13.85 3.72
CA TYR A 205 -7.91 -14.62 3.97
C TYR A 205 -8.51 -15.06 2.63
N TYR A 206 -8.79 -16.35 2.48
CA TYR A 206 -9.27 -16.95 1.22
C TYR A 206 -10.54 -16.26 0.69
N GLU A 207 -11.39 -15.82 1.61
CA GLU A 207 -12.66 -15.15 1.36
C GLU A 207 -12.49 -13.69 0.92
N PHE A 208 -11.30 -13.08 1.01
CA PHE A 208 -11.05 -11.65 0.77
C PHE A 208 -11.61 -11.17 -0.59
N ASN A 209 -11.39 -11.93 -1.66
CA ASN A 209 -11.79 -11.52 -3.02
C ASN A 209 -13.31 -11.41 -3.18
N ALA A 210 -14.10 -12.12 -2.38
CA ALA A 210 -15.56 -12.05 -2.41
C ALA A 210 -16.11 -10.80 -1.68
N TYR A 211 -15.29 -10.15 -0.84
CA TYR A 211 -15.70 -9.07 0.06
C TYR A 211 -14.76 -7.86 -0.02
N LYS A 212 -13.99 -7.70 -1.11
CA LYS A 212 -12.88 -6.72 -1.14
C LYS A 212 -13.32 -5.27 -0.91
N GLN A 213 -14.53 -4.90 -1.34
CA GLN A 213 -15.09 -3.57 -1.09
C GLN A 213 -15.48 -3.40 0.39
N GLU A 214 -16.13 -4.40 0.98
CA GLU A 214 -16.50 -4.44 2.40
C GLU A 214 -15.26 -4.46 3.29
N VAL A 215 -14.17 -5.14 2.88
CA VAL A 215 -12.87 -5.13 3.56
C VAL A 215 -12.32 -3.71 3.58
N PHE A 216 -12.22 -3.03 2.43
CA PHE A 216 -11.78 -1.63 2.35
C PHE A 216 -12.65 -0.71 3.20
N ASN A 217 -13.98 -0.80 3.04
CA ASN A 217 -14.98 -0.04 3.78
C ASN A 217 -14.82 -0.24 5.30
N SER A 218 -14.63 -1.49 5.76
CA SER A 218 -14.42 -1.81 7.18
C SER A 218 -13.14 -1.18 7.74
N LEU A 219 -12.07 -1.18 6.95
CA LEU A 219 -10.77 -0.63 7.34
C LEU A 219 -10.78 0.90 7.33
N LEU A 220 -11.47 1.53 6.38
CA LEU A 220 -11.73 2.98 6.37
C LEU A 220 -12.56 3.39 7.59
N LEU A 221 -13.64 2.66 7.90
CA LEU A 221 -14.40 2.90 9.13
C LEU A 221 -13.55 2.69 10.39
N ARG A 222 -12.58 1.78 10.36
CA ARG A 222 -11.65 1.47 11.46
C ARG A 222 -10.51 2.48 11.63
N THR A 223 -10.21 3.31 10.64
CA THR A 223 -9.29 4.45 10.83
C THR A 223 -9.91 5.54 11.70
N ILE A 224 -11.23 5.71 11.65
CA ILE A 224 -11.99 6.74 12.38
C ILE A 224 -12.64 6.19 13.66
N ASN A 225 -13.05 4.91 13.68
CA ASN A 225 -13.82 4.29 14.76
C ASN A 225 -13.10 3.12 15.46
N ASP A 226 -13.51 2.84 16.70
CA ASP A 226 -13.10 1.65 17.43
C ASP A 226 -13.68 0.35 16.81
N LYS A 227 -12.99 -0.79 16.99
CA LYS A 227 -13.42 -2.09 16.46
C LYS A 227 -14.85 -2.47 16.87
N SER A 228 -15.25 -2.20 18.12
CA SER A 228 -16.58 -2.59 18.61
C SER A 228 -17.71 -1.81 17.94
N PHE A 229 -17.43 -0.58 17.49
CA PHE A 229 -18.35 0.23 16.71
C PHE A 229 -18.43 -0.25 15.26
N VAL A 230 -17.30 -0.52 14.59
CA VAL A 230 -17.32 -1.01 13.20
C VAL A 230 -18.03 -2.37 13.09
N MET A 231 -17.78 -3.29 14.03
CA MET A 231 -18.52 -4.56 14.12
C MET A 231 -20.04 -4.38 14.23
N LYS A 232 -20.52 -3.32 14.91
CA LYS A 232 -21.95 -3.00 15.02
C LYS A 232 -22.48 -2.31 13.77
N ALA A 233 -21.73 -1.36 13.22
CA ALA A 233 -22.10 -0.61 12.01
C ALA A 233 -22.20 -1.52 10.77
N MET A 234 -21.42 -2.60 10.73
CA MET A 234 -21.41 -3.59 9.64
C MET A 234 -22.12 -4.91 9.99
N ALA A 235 -22.95 -4.95 11.04
CA ALA A 235 -23.68 -6.15 11.45
C ALA A 235 -24.71 -6.66 10.42
N SER A 236 -25.07 -5.82 9.45
CA SER A 236 -25.92 -6.14 8.28
C SER A 236 -25.14 -6.36 6.98
N SER A 237 -23.81 -6.38 7.03
CA SER A 237 -22.97 -6.71 5.87
C SER A 237 -22.96 -8.21 5.59
N GLU A 238 -22.65 -8.58 4.36
CA GLU A 238 -22.58 -9.98 3.92
C GLU A 238 -21.27 -10.67 4.33
N VAL A 239 -20.35 -9.94 4.99
CA VAL A 239 -19.08 -10.46 5.51
C VAL A 239 -19.33 -11.28 6.79
N PRO A 240 -18.84 -12.54 6.87
CA PRO A 240 -18.92 -13.33 8.10
C PRO A 240 -18.33 -12.60 9.30
N HIS A 241 -19.05 -12.54 10.42
CA HIS A 241 -18.67 -11.77 11.61
C HIS A 241 -17.27 -12.09 12.16
N ASP A 242 -16.84 -13.36 12.11
CA ASP A 242 -15.48 -13.75 12.47
C ASP A 242 -14.41 -13.20 11.49
N LEU A 243 -14.67 -13.28 10.18
CA LEU A 243 -13.80 -12.72 9.16
C LEU A 243 -13.67 -11.20 9.31
N LEU A 244 -14.79 -10.49 9.50
CA LEU A 244 -14.80 -9.05 9.77
C LEU A 244 -13.99 -8.71 11.04
N SER A 245 -14.17 -9.48 12.12
CA SER A 245 -13.38 -9.33 13.34
C SER A 245 -11.87 -9.47 13.07
N ARG A 246 -11.46 -10.49 12.31
CA ARG A 246 -10.07 -10.74 11.90
C ARG A 246 -9.50 -9.67 10.97
N ILE A 247 -10.31 -9.10 10.09
CA ILE A 247 -9.93 -7.98 9.20
C ILE A 247 -9.63 -6.72 10.04
N LEU A 248 -10.49 -6.37 10.99
CA LEU A 248 -10.34 -5.16 11.81
C LEU A 248 -9.12 -5.19 12.75
N ASP A 249 -8.60 -6.39 13.04
CA ASP A 249 -7.35 -6.60 13.78
C ASP A 249 -6.09 -6.45 12.91
N CYS A 250 -6.22 -6.32 11.58
CA CYS A 250 -5.10 -5.99 10.69
C CYS A 250 -4.65 -4.52 10.83
N TYR A 251 -5.48 -3.64 11.38
CA TYR A 251 -5.20 -2.21 11.51
C TYR A 251 -4.56 -1.87 12.86
N ASP A 252 -3.25 -1.63 12.83
CA ASP A 252 -2.38 -1.51 14.01
C ASP A 252 -2.56 -0.19 14.79
N LEU A 253 -3.15 0.85 14.18
CA LEU A 253 -3.28 2.16 14.83
C LEU A 253 -4.54 2.28 15.71
N LYS A 254 -4.45 3.20 16.67
CA LYS A 254 -5.64 3.76 17.32
C LYS A 254 -6.47 4.54 16.29
N PRO A 255 -7.81 4.50 16.37
CA PRO A 255 -8.63 5.32 15.50
C PRO A 255 -8.42 6.82 15.78
N THR A 256 -8.55 7.63 14.74
CA THR A 256 -8.47 9.09 14.76
C THR A 256 -9.82 9.65 14.36
N PRO A 257 -10.68 10.08 15.32
CA PRO A 257 -11.99 10.63 15.02
C PRO A 257 -11.92 11.88 14.14
N LEU A 258 -12.96 12.12 13.35
CA LEU A 258 -13.10 13.36 12.58
C LEU A 258 -13.49 14.50 13.52
N VAL A 259 -12.72 15.59 13.54
CA VAL A 259 -13.00 16.75 14.39
C VAL A 259 -13.88 17.75 13.63
N VAL A 260 -15.18 17.73 13.92
CA VAL A 260 -16.14 18.70 13.41
C VAL A 260 -16.05 19.99 14.21
N ILE A 261 -16.10 21.14 13.54
CA ILE A 261 -16.24 22.45 14.20
C ILE A 261 -17.63 22.98 13.87
N THR A 262 -18.48 23.16 14.90
CA THR A 262 -19.81 23.75 14.74
C THR A 262 -19.72 25.24 14.39
N ALA A 263 -20.80 25.82 13.88
CA ALA A 263 -20.89 27.27 13.59
C ALA A 263 -20.57 28.16 14.81
N ASN A 264 -20.72 27.62 16.04
CA ASN A 264 -20.42 28.30 17.30
C ASN A 264 -18.97 28.05 17.78
N GLY A 265 -18.10 27.49 16.94
CA GLY A 265 -16.68 27.21 17.25
C GLY A 265 -16.44 25.97 18.12
N ILE A 266 -17.49 25.28 18.57
CA ILE A 266 -17.36 24.08 19.42
C ILE A 266 -16.81 22.93 18.57
N LYS A 267 -15.70 22.32 19.01
CA LYS A 267 -15.13 21.11 18.42
C LYS A 267 -15.82 19.86 18.96
N MET A 268 -16.13 18.91 18.08
CA MET A 268 -16.82 17.65 18.41
C MET A 268 -16.22 16.49 17.60
N ASP A 269 -16.01 15.34 18.24
CA ASP A 269 -15.56 14.12 17.57
C ASP A 269 -16.73 13.43 16.88
N ALA A 270 -16.64 13.24 15.56
CA ALA A 270 -17.63 12.58 14.74
C ALA A 270 -17.20 11.17 14.32
N ARG A 271 -18.20 10.30 14.18
CA ARG A 271 -18.08 8.92 13.70
C ARG A 271 -18.57 8.83 12.26
N LEU A 272 -17.78 8.21 11.39
CA LEU A 272 -18.20 7.84 10.05
C LEU A 272 -18.97 6.52 10.07
N HIS A 273 -19.89 6.34 9.13
CA HIS A 273 -20.54 5.07 8.76
C HIS A 273 -20.57 4.94 7.24
N ILE A 274 -21.16 3.84 6.77
CA ILE A 274 -21.62 3.68 5.39
C ILE A 274 -23.04 3.11 5.50
N HIS A 275 -24.01 3.75 4.85
CA HIS A 275 -25.30 3.12 4.53
C HIS A 275 -25.24 2.65 3.07
N LYS A 276 -25.88 1.51 2.78
CA LYS A 276 -26.32 1.19 1.42
C LYS A 276 -27.41 2.19 0.99
#